data_AF-A0A8H9GUL9-F1
#
_entry.id   AF-A0A8H9GUL9-F1
#
_cell.length_a   1.000
_cell.length_b   1.000
_cell.length_c   1.000
_cell.angle_alpha   90.00
_cell.angle_beta   90.00
_cell.angle_gamma   90.00
#
_symmetry.space_group_name_H-M   'P 1'
#
loop_
_entity.id
_entity.type
_entity.pdbx_description
1 polymer ?
#
loop_
_entity_poly.entity_id
_entity_poly.type
_entity_poly.pdbx_seq_one_letter_code
_entity_poly.pdbx_strand_id
1 'polypeptide(L)' 'MDLDSWTPKDKARRTAVLISSYVTMMVMVAGAYAFHWPWFVVPVAGVLAYALFYYASYALLLQYFRR' A
#
# COMPACT_ATOMS: atom_id res chain seq x y z
N MET A 1 -5.68 -23.20 9.59
CA MET A 1 -5.51 -21.82 10.11
C MET A 1 -6.89 -21.22 10.20
N ASP A 2 -7.43 -21.03 11.41
CA ASP A 2 -8.70 -20.34 11.59
C ASP A 2 -8.56 -18.90 11.10
N LEU A 3 -9.12 -18.61 9.93
CA LEU A 3 -9.22 -17.27 9.36
C LEU A 3 -10.09 -16.33 10.21
N ASP A 4 -10.86 -16.90 11.16
CA ASP A 4 -11.71 -16.19 12.11
C ASP A 4 -10.95 -15.70 13.36
N SER A 5 -9.72 -16.17 13.60
CA SER A 5 -8.91 -15.71 14.75
C SER A 5 -8.24 -14.34 14.55
N TRP A 6 -8.33 -13.76 13.35
CA TRP A 6 -7.57 -12.55 13.04
C TRP A 6 -8.21 -11.32 13.68
N THR A 7 -7.42 -10.64 14.52
CA THR A 7 -7.83 -9.35 15.09
C THR A 7 -8.12 -8.33 13.98
N PRO A 8 -9.06 -7.40 14.19
CA PRO A 8 -9.34 -6.31 13.24
C PRO A 8 -8.10 -5.54 12.80
N LYS A 9 -7.12 -5.39 13.71
CA LYS A 9 -5.83 -4.74 13.45
C LYS A 9 -4.97 -5.53 12.47
N ASP A 10 -4.93 -6.86 12.61
CA ASP A 10 -4.16 -7.71 11.69
C ASP A 10 -4.79 -7.78 10.30
N LYS A 11 -6.13 -7.83 10.20
CA LYS A 11 -6.85 -7.73 8.93
C LYS A 11 -6.55 -6.39 8.25
N ALA A 12 -6.71 -5.28 8.97
CA ALA A 12 -6.42 -3.94 8.45
C ALA A 12 -4.98 -3.81 7.93
N ARG A 13 -3.99 -4.26 8.72
CA ARG A 13 -2.58 -4.18 8.33
C ARG A 13 -2.28 -4.97 7.07
N ARG A 14 -2.71 -6.24 6.99
CA ARG A 14 -2.41 -7.11 5.84
C ARG A 14 -3.03 -6.58 4.55
N THR A 15 -4.28 -6.14 4.61
CA THR A 15 -4.97 -5.56 3.46
C THR A 15 -4.35 -4.21 3.06
N ALA A 16 -3.96 -3.37 4.02
CA ALA A 16 -3.26 -2.13 3.73
C ALA A 16 -1.91 -2.36 3.04
N VAL A 17 -1.12 -3.35 3.48
CA VAL A 17 0.13 -3.75 2.82
C VAL A 17 -0.13 -4.16 1.37
N LEU A 18 -1.15 -5.02 1.13
CA LEU A 18 -1.52 -5.46 -0.21
C LEU A 18 -1.87 -4.27 -1.13
N ILE A 19 -2.77 -3.39 -0.69
CA ILE A 19 -3.19 -2.20 -1.45
C ILE A 19 -1.97 -1.33 -1.78
N SER A 20 -1.14 -1.05 -0.78
CA SER A 20 -0.01 -0.15 -0.92
C SER A 20 1.06 -0.71 -1.85
N SER A 21 1.33 -2.01 -1.77
CA SER A 21 2.26 -2.69 -2.68
C SER A 21 1.79 -2.64 -4.14
N TYR A 22 0.49 -2.86 -4.39
CA TYR A 22 -0.09 -2.75 -5.73
C TYR A 22 0.05 -1.35 -6.30
N VAL A 23 -0.32 -0.33 -5.51
CA VAL A 23 -0.21 1.07 -5.95
C VAL A 23 1.25 1.46 -6.18
N THR A 24 2.16 1.02 -5.31
CA THR A 24 3.60 1.27 -5.46
C THR A 24 4.14 0.68 -6.76
N MET A 25 3.78 -0.56 -7.08
CA MET A 25 4.16 -1.19 -8.35
C MET A 25 3.61 -0.40 -9.55
N MET A 26 2.36 0.05 -9.50
CA MET A 26 1.79 0.89 -10.57
C MET A 26 2.55 2.22 -10.71
N VAL A 27 2.88 2.89 -9.61
CA VAL A 27 3.64 4.15 -9.62
C VAL A 27 5.04 3.94 -10.19
N MET A 28 5.70 2.84 -9.84
CA MET A 28 7.04 2.55 -10.36
C MET A 28 7.01 2.23 -11.85
N VAL A 29 6.06 1.40 -12.31
CA VAL A 29 5.88 1.07 -13.73
C VAL A 29 5.49 2.31 -14.54
N ALA A 30 4.53 3.10 -14.06
CA ALA A 30 4.12 4.34 -14.71
C ALA A 30 5.26 5.36 -14.74
N GLY A 31 5.99 5.52 -13.63
CA GLY A 31 7.14 6.41 -13.55
C GLY A 31 8.24 6.03 -14.55
N ALA A 32 8.58 4.74 -14.62
CA ALA A 32 9.64 4.25 -15.51
C ALA A 32 9.24 4.30 -16.99
N TYR A 33 8.04 3.85 -17.35
CA TYR A 33 7.66 3.62 -18.75
C TYR A 33 6.72 4.67 -19.34
N ALA A 34 5.82 5.25 -18.55
CA ALA A 34 4.90 6.27 -19.06
C ALA A 34 5.53 7.67 -18.96
N PHE A 35 6.07 8.01 -17.80
CA PHE A 35 6.64 9.33 -17.54
C PHE A 35 8.14 9.44 -17.81
N HIS A 36 8.81 8.31 -18.12
CA HIS A 36 10.23 8.26 -18.44
C HIS A 36 11.11 8.93 -17.36
N TRP A 37 10.74 8.75 -16.09
CA TRP A 37 11.49 9.34 -14.98
C TRP A 37 12.90 8.75 -14.89
N PRO A 38 13.87 9.53 -14.38
CA PRO A 38 15.19 8.99 -14.12
C PRO A 38 15.13 7.78 -13.19
N TRP A 39 15.98 6.78 -13.47
CA TRP A 39 15.98 5.49 -12.76
C TRP A 39 16.09 5.61 -11.24
N PHE A 40 16.70 6.68 -10.72
CA PHE A 40 16.84 6.95 -9.29
C PHE A 40 15.62 7.63 -8.67
N VAL A 41 14.78 8.32 -9.45
CA VAL A 41 13.55 8.97 -8.95
C VAL A 41 12.43 7.95 -8.76
N VAL A 42 12.33 6.97 -9.66
CA VAL A 42 11.31 5.91 -9.63
C VAL A 42 11.22 5.18 -8.28
N PRO A 43 12.32 4.64 -7.69
CA PRO A 43 12.25 3.96 -6.40
C PRO A 43 11.87 4.92 -5.26
N VAL A 44 12.34 6.17 -5.28
CA VAL A 44 12.00 7.18 -4.26
C VAL A 44 10.49 7.46 -4.30
N ALA A 45 9.94 7.69 -5.49
CA ALA A 45 8.50 7.90 -5.68
C ALA A 45 7.69 6.66 -5.26
N GLY A 46 8.18 5.46 -5.54
CA GLY A 46 7.58 4.20 -5.08
C GLY A 46 7.51 4.11 -3.56
N VAL A 47 8.61 4.40 -2.85
CA VAL A 47 8.63 4.41 -1.37
C VAL A 47 7.67 5.44 -0.79
N LEU A 48 7.63 6.64 -1.37
CA LEU A 48 6.70 7.70 -0.95
C LEU A 48 5.24 7.30 -1.17
N ALA A 49 4.93 6.72 -2.34
CA ALA A 49 3.60 6.19 -2.64
C ALA A 49 3.22 5.08 -1.66
N TYR A 50 4.12 4.13 -1.38
CA TYR A 50 3.88 3.07 -0.41
C TYR A 50 3.51 3.63 0.95
N ALA A 51 4.33 4.55 1.49
CA ALA A 51 4.10 5.13 2.80
C ALA A 51 2.75 5.85 2.86
N LEU A 52 2.47 6.71 1.87
CA LEU A 52 1.23 7.48 1.80
C LEU A 52 0.00 6.56 1.77
N PHE A 53 -0.02 5.59 0.87
CA PHE A 53 -1.17 4.69 0.72
C PHE A 53 -1.29 3.70 1.87
N TYR A 54 -0.19 3.30 2.49
CA TYR A 54 -0.22 2.41 3.66
C TYR A 54 -0.90 3.09 4.83
N TYR A 55 -0.47 4.30 5.20
CA TYR A 55 -1.08 5.00 6.32
C TYR A 55 -2.54 5.37 6.06
N ALA A 56 -2.86 5.82 4.84
CA ALA A 56 -4.22 6.15 4.44
C ALA A 56 -5.14 4.91 4.47
N SER A 57 -4.76 3.82 3.79
CA SER A 57 -5.56 2.60 3.73
C SER A 57 -5.67 1.91 5.08
N TYR A 58 -4.59 1.86 5.86
CA TYR A 58 -4.63 1.28 7.21
C TYR A 58 -5.58 2.04 8.14
N ALA A 59 -5.55 3.37 8.13
CA ALA A 59 -6.46 4.18 8.95
C ALA A 59 -7.93 3.92 8.58
N LEU A 60 -8.26 3.87 7.29
CA LEU A 60 -9.60 3.59 6.80
C LEU A 60 -10.06 2.17 7.14
N LEU A 61 -9.22 1.17 6.86
CA LEU A 61 -9.54 -0.24 7.12
C LEU A 61 -9.67 -0.54 8.60
N LEU A 62 -8.85 0.11 9.45
CA LEU A 62 -8.94 -0.04 10.88
C LEU A 62 -10.26 0.52 11.43
N GLN A 63 -10.74 1.65 10.89
CA GLN A 63 -12.07 2.16 11.25
C GLN A 63 -13.18 1.24 10.77
N TYR A 64 -13.05 0.66 9.57
CA TYR A 64 -14.04 -0.25 8.99
C TYR A 64 -14.14 -1.57 9.77
N PHE A 65 -13.02 -2.23 10.06
CA PHE A 65 -13.02 -3.53 10.76
C PHE A 65 -13.27 -3.43 12.28
N ARG A 66 -13.20 -2.23 12.86
CA ARG A 66 -13.56 -1.99 14.27
C ARG A 66 -15.07 -1.80 14.48
N ARG A 67 -15.82 -1.54 13.41
CA ARG A 67 -17.28 -1.54 13.42
C ARG A 67 -17.80 -2.96 13.27
#